data_AF-A0A0T9QKQ6-F1
#
_entry.id   AF-A0A0T9QKQ6-F1
#
_cell.length_a   1.000
_cell.length_b   1.000
_cell.length_c   1.000
_cell.angle_alpha   90.00
_cell.angle_beta   90.00
_cell.angle_gamma   90.00
#
_symmetry.space_group_name_H-M   'P 1'
#
loop_
_entity.id
_entity.type
_entity.pdbx_description
1 polymer ?
#
loop_
_entity_poly.entity_id
_entity_poly.type
_entity_poly.pdbx_seq_one_letter_code
_entity_poly.pdbx_strand_id
1 'polypeptide(L)'
;MLNIQPKAKQVTALNMLRRDWKQYRTFLLSASVGFGKTAIAAFIADGFVSRGLRVMFVAPYTRSVPVAAAERLRKHANQIRSGATGTDTSKLTF
;
A
#
# COMPACT_ATOMS: atom_id res chain seq x y z
N MET A 1 4.19 9.32 -2.16
CA MET A 1 4.52 8.61 -3.40
C MET A 1 5.75 7.75 -3.17
N LEU A 2 5.77 6.51 -3.67
CA LEU A 2 6.96 5.66 -3.62
C LEU A 2 7.98 6.30 -4.59
N ASN A 3 9.20 6.60 -4.12
CA ASN A 3 10.25 7.21 -4.95
C ASN A 3 10.94 6.21 -5.91
N ILE A 4 10.35 5.02 -6.09
CA ILE A 4 10.88 3.95 -6.92
C ILE A 4 10.10 3.99 -8.23
N GLN A 5 10.78 4.19 -9.36
CA GLN A 5 10.11 4.15 -10.66
C GLN A 5 9.76 2.70 -11.05
N PRO A 6 8.51 2.43 -11.46
CA PRO A 6 8.12 1.10 -11.91
C PRO A 6 8.83 0.75 -13.22
N LYS A 7 9.43 -0.44 -13.29
CA LYS A 7 10.05 -0.96 -14.53
C LYS A 7 8.97 -1.21 -15.59
N ALA A 8 9.30 -1.14 -16.88
CA ALA A 8 8.35 -1.28 -17.99
C ALA A 8 7.40 -2.51 -17.86
N LYS A 9 7.95 -3.68 -17.50
CA LYS A 9 7.16 -4.91 -17.27
C LYS A 9 6.16 -4.80 -16.10
N GLN A 10 6.48 -4.00 -15.09
CA GLN A 10 5.61 -3.75 -13.93
C GLN A 10 4.47 -2.80 -14.30
N VAL A 11 4.73 -1.83 -15.19
CA VAL A 11 3.69 -0.92 -15.72
C VAL A 11 2.64 -1.69 -16.51
N THR A 12 3.05 -2.64 -17.36
CA THR A 12 2.13 -3.50 -18.11
C THR A 12 1.24 -4.32 -17.15
N ALA A 13 1.84 -4.97 -16.14
CA ALA A 13 1.09 -5.73 -15.15
C ALA A 13 0.12 -4.85 -14.34
N LEU A 14 0.53 -3.64 -13.98
CA LEU A 14 -0.31 -2.69 -13.25
C LEU A 14 -1.49 -2.20 -14.09
N ASN A 15 -1.28 -1.98 -15.39
CA ASN A 15 -2.32 -1.54 -16.31
C ASN A 15 -3.33 -2.66 -16.58
N MET A 16 -2.88 -3.91 -16.71
CA MET A 16 -3.76 -5.07 -16.80
C MET A 16 -4.64 -5.19 -15.55
N LEU A 17 -4.05 -5.11 -14.35
CA LEU A 17 -4.82 -5.13 -13.10
C LEU A 17 -5.81 -3.97 -13.02
N ARG A 18 -5.39 -2.75 -13.35
CA ARG A 18 -6.27 -1.55 -13.31
C ARG A 18 -7.49 -1.67 -14.22
N ARG A 19 -7.37 -2.32 -15.37
CA ARG A 19 -8.47 -2.49 -16.33
C ARG A 19 -9.62 -3.29 -15.71
N ASP A 20 -9.28 -4.37 -15.03
CA ASP A 20 -10.26 -5.33 -14.51
C ASP A 20 -10.68 -5.02 -13.07
N TRP A 21 -10.11 -3.95 -12.48
CA TRP A 21 -10.22 -3.62 -11.05
C TRP A 21 -11.63 -3.34 -10.55
N LYS A 22 -12.53 -2.90 -11.43
CA LYS A 22 -13.95 -2.68 -11.10
C LYS A 22 -14.81 -3.92 -11.30
N GLN A 23 -14.32 -4.90 -12.06
CA GLN A 23 -15.08 -6.08 -12.47
C GLN A 23 -14.90 -7.23 -11.46
N TYR A 24 -13.71 -7.37 -10.87
CA TYR A 24 -13.42 -8.44 -9.93
C TYR A 24 -12.99 -7.90 -8.57
N ARG A 25 -13.40 -8.60 -7.51
CA ARG A 25 -13.01 -8.28 -6.12
C ARG A 25 -11.65 -8.86 -5.74
N THR A 26 -11.24 -9.95 -6.38
CA THR A 26 -10.03 -10.72 -6.02
C THR A 26 -9.16 -10.91 -7.26
N PHE A 27 -7.85 -10.70 -7.11
CA PHE A 27 -6.87 -10.86 -8.19
C PHE A 27 -5.73 -11.77 -7.74
N LEU A 28 -5.26 -12.63 -8.64
CA LEU A 28 -4.06 -13.44 -8.43
C LEU A 28 -2.94 -12.96 -9.36
N LEU A 29 -1.82 -12.53 -8.78
CA LEU A 29 -0.62 -12.16 -9.53
C LEU A 29 0.40 -13.31 -9.49
N SER A 30 0.40 -14.15 -10.52
CA SER A 30 1.41 -15.19 -10.71
C SER A 30 2.51 -14.70 -11.66
N ALA A 31 3.78 -14.79 -11.23
CA ALA A 31 4.94 -14.43 -12.06
C ALA A 31 6.20 -15.17 -11.57
N SER A 32 7.28 -15.16 -12.37
CA SER A 32 8.56 -15.76 -11.99
C SER A 32 9.23 -15.06 -10.79
N VAL A 33 10.16 -15.74 -10.10
CA VAL A 33 11.06 -15.13 -9.11
C VAL A 33 11.90 -14.03 -9.79
N GLY A 34 12.15 -12.92 -9.09
CA GLY A 34 12.86 -11.76 -9.67
C GLY A 34 12.00 -10.82 -10.54
N PHE A 35 10.75 -11.18 -10.88
CA PHE A 35 9.82 -10.28 -11.62
C PHE A 35 9.48 -8.99 -10.85
N GLY A 36 9.61 -9.03 -9.52
CA GLY A 36 9.27 -7.89 -8.66
C GLY A 36 7.79 -7.85 -8.25
N LYS A 37 7.17 -9.03 -8.04
CA LYS A 37 5.79 -9.16 -7.53
C LYS A 37 5.55 -8.32 -6.27
N THR A 38 6.52 -8.32 -5.37
CA THR A 38 6.50 -7.55 -4.13
C THR A 38 6.52 -6.04 -4.37
N ALA A 39 7.25 -5.57 -5.40
CA ALA A 39 7.24 -4.16 -5.79
C ALA A 39 5.88 -3.76 -6.39
N ILE A 40 5.27 -4.63 -7.21
CA ILE A 40 3.91 -4.42 -7.73
C ILE A 40 2.89 -4.32 -6.58
N ALA A 41 2.98 -5.22 -5.59
CA ALA A 41 2.13 -5.16 -4.39
C ALA A 41 2.32 -3.84 -3.62
N ALA A 42 3.56 -3.33 -3.51
CA ALA A 42 3.84 -2.04 -2.89
C ALA A 42 3.21 -0.86 -3.66
N PHE A 43 3.25 -0.87 -5.00
CA PHE A 43 2.59 0.16 -5.81
C PHE A 43 1.05 0.11 -5.69
N ILE A 44 0.48 -1.08 -5.63
CA ILE A 44 -0.97 -1.26 -5.40
C ILE A 44 -1.33 -0.74 -4.01
N ALA A 45 -0.58 -1.14 -2.98
CA ALA A 45 -0.78 -0.68 -1.60
C ALA A 45 -0.64 0.85 -1.49
N ASP A 46 0.32 1.46 -2.17
CA ASP A 46 0.46 2.92 -2.23
C ASP A 46 -0.78 3.58 -2.85
N GLY A 47 -1.27 3.05 -3.97
CA GLY A 47 -2.50 3.53 -4.61
C GLY A 47 -3.71 3.50 -3.68
N PHE A 48 -3.79 2.50 -2.80
CA PHE A 48 -4.85 2.38 -1.80
C PHE A 48 -4.68 3.32 -0.62
N VAL A 49 -3.48 3.36 -0.02
CA VAL A 49 -3.16 4.20 1.13
C VAL A 49 -3.30 5.68 0.78
N SER A 50 -2.90 6.09 -0.43
CA SER A 50 -3.07 7.47 -0.92
C SER A 50 -4.53 7.89 -1.06
N ARG A 51 -5.46 6.95 -1.15
CA ARG A 51 -6.92 7.19 -1.15
C ARG A 51 -7.55 7.04 0.23
N GLY A 52 -6.75 6.91 1.29
CA GLY A 52 -7.21 6.72 2.66
C GLY A 52 -7.74 5.31 2.98
N LEU A 53 -7.47 4.33 2.11
CA LEU A 53 -7.94 2.96 2.30
C LEU A 53 -6.96 2.15 3.16
N ARG A 54 -7.49 1.27 4.00
CA ARG A 54 -6.71 0.38 4.87
C ARG A 54 -6.19 -0.80 4.05
N VAL A 55 -4.90 -1.11 4.18
CA VAL A 55 -4.22 -2.20 3.48
C VAL A 55 -3.54 -3.12 4.48
N MET A 56 -3.69 -4.43 4.31
CA MET A 56 -2.98 -5.45 5.06
C MET A 56 -2.00 -6.18 4.15
N PHE A 57 -0.74 -6.27 4.55
CA PHE A 57 0.28 -7.04 3.85
C PHE A 57 0.68 -8.24 4.71
N VAL A 58 0.41 -9.45 4.23
CA VAL A 58 0.73 -10.69 4.93
C VAL A 58 1.92 -11.35 4.22
N ALA A 59 2.98 -11.61 4.96
CA ALA A 59 4.14 -12.35 4.49
C ALA A 59 4.55 -13.40 5.53
N PRO A 60 4.98 -14.60 5.11
CA PRO A 60 5.38 -15.66 6.03
C PRO A 60 6.67 -15.31 6.79
N TYR A 61 7.52 -14.45 6.23
CA TYR A 61 8.78 -14.02 6.85
C TYR A 61 8.95 -12.50 6.75
N THR A 62 9.40 -11.88 7.84
CA THR A 62 9.64 -10.44 7.94
C THR A 62 10.69 -9.93 6.96
N ARG A 63 11.69 -10.75 6.62
CA ARG A 63 12.73 -10.44 5.61
C ARG A 63 12.16 -10.20 4.21
N SER A 64 10.95 -10.70 3.91
CA SER A 64 10.32 -10.58 2.59
C SER A 64 9.47 -9.31 2.42
N VAL A 65 9.31 -8.49 3.46
CA VAL A 65 8.61 -7.22 3.37
C VAL A 65 9.58 -6.17 2.82
N PRO A 66 9.30 -5.53 1.68
CA PRO A 66 10.18 -4.49 1.17
C PRO A 66 10.11 -3.29 2.11
N VAL A 67 11.27 -2.73 2.46
CA VAL A 67 11.42 -1.56 3.36
C VAL A 67 10.43 -0.46 2.98
N ALA A 68 10.25 -0.21 1.69
CA ALA A 68 9.33 0.82 1.20
C ALA A 68 7.84 0.57 1.52
N ALA A 69 7.38 -0.69 1.54
CA ALA A 69 6.01 -1.01 1.96
C ALA A 69 5.88 -0.93 3.49
N ALA A 70 6.87 -1.44 4.23
CA ALA A 70 6.90 -1.38 5.68
C ALA A 70 6.93 0.08 6.19
N GLU A 71 7.72 0.93 5.57
CA GLU A 71 7.90 2.34 5.95
C GLU A 71 6.64 3.17 5.68
N ARG A 72 5.91 2.89 4.60
CA ARG A 72 4.62 3.56 4.35
C ARG A 72 3.49 3.05 5.22
N LEU A 73 3.42 1.75 5.49
CA LEU A 73 2.49 1.21 6.47
C LEU A 73 2.78 1.80 7.86
N ARG A 74 4.05 1.93 8.24
CA ARG A 74 4.45 2.62 9.48
C ARG A 74 4.06 4.10 9.48
N LYS A 75 4.32 4.83 8.39
CA LYS A 75 3.96 6.26 8.30
C LYS A 75 2.45 6.46 8.40
N HIS A 76 1.65 5.65 7.71
CA HIS A 76 0.20 5.73 7.76
C HIS A 76 -0.36 5.27 9.13
N ALA A 77 0.19 4.21 9.72
CA ALA A 77 -0.17 3.79 11.08
C ALA A 77 0.13 4.89 12.12
N ASN A 78 1.26 5.58 12.00
CA ASN A 78 1.59 6.71 12.85
C ASN A 78 0.67 7.92 12.61
N GLN A 79 0.22 8.14 11.37
CA GLN A 79 -0.72 9.22 11.03
C GLN A 79 -2.13 8.96 11.58
N ILE A 80 -2.57 7.69 11.59
CA ILE A 80 -3.81 7.27 12.27
C ILE A 80 -3.66 7.44 13.80
N ARG A 81 -2.49 7.12 14.36
CA ARG A 81 -2.21 7.27 15.80
C ARG A 81 -2.12 8.73 16.25
N SER A 82 -1.55 9.62 15.44
CA SER A 82 -1.48 11.06 15.74
C SER A 82 -2.82 11.78 15.59
N GLY A 83 -3.70 11.28 14.70
CA GLY A 83 -5.09 11.76 14.61
C GLY A 83 -5.95 11.39 15.82
N ALA A 84 -5.56 10.36 16.58
CA ALA A 84 -6.27 9.92 17.79
C ALA A 84 -5.86 10.69 19.07
N THR A 85 -4.74 11.43 19.05
CA THR A 85 -4.26 12.22 20.21
C THR A 85 -4.67 13.70 20.15
N GLY A 86 -5.46 14.10 19.16
CA GLY A 86 -5.93 15.47 18.97
C GLY A 86 -7.38 15.69 19.42
N THR A 87 -7.81 15.08 20.53
CA THR A 87 -9.04 15.54 21.20
C THR A 87 -8.67 16.80 21.98
N ASP A 88 -8.82 17.93 21.30
CA ASP A 88 -8.71 19.26 21.87
C ASP A 88 -9.81 19.44 22.94
N THR A 89 -9.48 19.08 24.18
CA THR A 89 -10.34 19.27 25.36
C THR A 89 -10.56 20.74 25.72
N SER A 90 -10.02 21.70 24.95
CA SER A 90 -10.16 23.14 25.21
C SER A 90 -11.41 23.79 24.59
N LYS A 91 -12.25 23.03 23.86
CA LYS A 91 -13.51 23.54 23.27
C LYS A 91 -14.80 23.09 23.97
N LEU A 92 -14.68 22.53 25.18
CA LEU A 92 -15.83 22.24 26.05
C LEU A 92 -15.78 23.13 27.29
N THR A 93 -16.00 24.41 27.08
CA THR A 93 -16.46 25.32 28.14
C THR A 93 -17.71 26.02 27.60
N PHE A 94 -18.76 25.97 28.41
CA PHE A 94 -20.13 26.42 28.16
C PHE A 94 -20.23 27.84 27.58
#